data_AF-A0AAD0VFE8-F1
#
_entry.id   AF-A0AAD0VFE8-F1
#
_cell.length_a   1.000
_cell.length_b   1.000
_cell.length_c   1.000
_cell.angle_alpha   90.00
_cell.angle_beta   90.00
_cell.angle_gamma   90.00
#
_symmetry.space_group_name_H-M   'P 1'
#
loop_
_entity.id
_entity.type
_entity.pdbx_description
1 polymer ?
#
loop_
_entity_poly.entity_id
_entity_poly.type
_entity_poly.pdbx_seq_one_letter_code
_entity_poly.pdbx_strand_id
1 'polypeptide(L)'
;MTTVAGKLFPVAIHAPDGPARLDWRRDSSSLTHTPVDLPHDVIRGIHTMLGGLGLVYAALDLIVDSDGTHYLIDVNPGGQWAWIDLTRESITHALADLLEKGTL
;
A
#
# COMPACT_ATOMS: atom_id res chain seq x y z
N MET A 1 1.49 0.68 -0.16
CA MET A 1 0.46 -0.38 0.04
C MET A 1 -0.90 0.15 -0.41
N THR A 2 -1.81 -0.72 -0.86
CA THR A 2 -3.21 -0.35 -1.13
C THR A 2 -4.16 -1.07 -0.19
N THR A 3 -5.26 -0.42 0.18
CA THR A 3 -6.34 -0.99 0.98
C THR A 3 -7.67 -0.86 0.24
N VAL A 4 -8.49 -1.92 0.28
CA VAL A 4 -9.83 -1.93 -0.34
C VAL A 4 -10.78 -2.71 0.56
N ALA A 5 -11.83 -2.07 1.05
CA ALA A 5 -12.87 -2.69 1.89
C ALA A 5 -12.30 -3.52 3.05
N GLY A 6 -11.28 -2.99 3.74
CA GLY A 6 -10.60 -3.69 4.84
C GLY A 6 -9.61 -4.79 4.42
N LYS A 7 -9.47 -5.10 3.12
CA LYS A 7 -8.37 -5.93 2.62
C LYS A 7 -7.11 -5.08 2.45
N LEU A 8 -5.95 -5.61 2.84
CA LEU A 8 -4.65 -4.97 2.73
C LEU A 8 -3.82 -5.67 1.63
N PHE A 9 -3.17 -4.88 0.78
CA PHE A 9 -2.29 -5.34 -0.29
C PHE A 9 -0.87 -4.75 -0.12
N PRO A 10 -0.13 -5.19 0.91
CA PRO A 10 1.21 -4.70 1.21
C PRO A 10 2.25 -5.18 0.18
N VAL A 11 3.04 -4.22 -0.30
CA VAL A 11 4.18 -4.47 -1.18
C VAL A 11 5.31 -3.57 -0.74
N ALA A 12 6.48 -4.16 -0.51
CA ALA A 12 7.72 -3.42 -0.32
C ALA A 12 8.34 -3.10 -1.68
N ILE A 13 8.82 -1.86 -1.81
CA ILE A 13 9.54 -1.36 -2.98
C ILE A 13 11.02 -1.31 -2.60
N HIS A 14 11.85 -2.00 -3.37
CA HIS A 14 13.31 -1.96 -3.18
C HIS A 14 13.95 -1.26 -4.37
N ALA A 15 14.71 -0.19 -4.07
CA ALA A 15 15.49 0.54 -5.05
C ALA A 15 16.93 0.00 -5.08
N PRO A 16 17.49 -0.32 -6.26
CA PRO A 16 18.88 -0.74 -6.38
C PRO A 16 19.83 0.43 -6.10
N ASP A 17 21.10 0.12 -5.84
CA ASP A 17 22.15 1.13 -5.71
C ASP A 17 22.22 2.01 -6.97
N GLY A 18 22.28 3.34 -6.76
CA GLY A 18 22.28 4.32 -7.84
C GLY A 18 21.23 5.43 -7.63
N PRO A 19 20.84 6.14 -8.71
CA PRO A 19 19.92 7.28 -8.61
C PRO A 19 18.55 6.93 -7.99
N ALA A 20 18.03 5.72 -8.24
CA ALA A 20 16.76 5.24 -7.68
C ALA A 20 16.81 5.13 -6.14
N ARG A 21 17.97 4.83 -5.55
CA ARG A 21 18.13 4.75 -4.08
C ARG A 21 17.94 6.10 -3.40
N LEU A 22 18.33 7.20 -4.06
CA LEU A 22 18.13 8.55 -3.55
C LEU A 22 16.72 9.06 -3.83
N ASP A 23 16.20 8.79 -5.04
CA ASP A 23 14.85 9.15 -5.44
C ASP A 23 14.31 8.13 -6.46
N TRP A 24 13.45 7.23 -5.96
CA TRP A 24 12.87 6.14 -6.74
C TRP A 24 12.09 6.62 -7.97
N ARG A 25 11.65 7.88 -7.97
CA ARG A 25 10.93 8.50 -9.10
C ARG A 25 11.82 8.74 -10.32
N ARG A 26 13.14 8.80 -10.13
CA ARG A 26 14.10 9.06 -11.21
C ARG A 26 14.33 7.85 -12.10
N ASP A 27 14.12 6.65 -11.57
CA ASP A 27 14.26 5.40 -12.30
C ASP A 27 13.32 4.36 -11.67
N SER A 28 12.02 4.54 -11.92
CA SER A 28 10.99 3.63 -11.43
C SER A 28 11.02 2.26 -12.11
N SER A 29 11.66 2.17 -13.29
CA SER A 29 11.82 0.92 -14.03
C SER A 29 12.79 -0.07 -13.40
N SER A 30 13.71 0.39 -12.54
CA SER A 30 14.66 -0.49 -11.85
C SER A 30 14.17 -0.97 -10.48
N LEU A 31 12.98 -0.55 -10.06
CA LEU A 31 12.39 -0.95 -8.78
C LEU A 31 11.95 -2.40 -8.80
N THR A 32 12.22 -3.08 -7.69
CA THR A 32 11.70 -4.42 -7.45
C THR A 32 10.62 -4.38 -6.39
N HIS A 33 9.60 -5.21 -6.58
CA HIS A 33 8.44 -5.30 -5.72
C HIS A 33 8.41 -6.67 -5.05
N THR A 34 8.13 -6.70 -3.75
CA THR A 34 7.96 -7.95 -3.00
C THR A 34 6.72 -7.88 -2.13
N PRO A 35 5.87 -8.92 -2.08
CA PRO A 35 4.82 -9.01 -1.07
C PRO A 35 5.46 -9.06 0.31
N VAL A 36 4.83 -8.39 1.29
CA VAL A 36 5.31 -8.40 2.68
C VAL A 36 4.15 -8.55 3.65
N ASP A 37 4.37 -9.25 4.75
CA ASP A 37 3.42 -9.25 5.86
C ASP A 37 3.65 -8.03 6.74
N LEU A 38 2.57 -7.49 7.29
CA LEU A 38 2.64 -6.40 8.25
C LEU A 38 2.46 -6.92 9.67
N PRO A 39 3.18 -6.34 10.66
CA PRO A 39 2.91 -6.61 12.06
C PRO A 39 1.44 -6.35 12.45
N HIS A 40 0.92 -7.16 13.37
CA HIS A 40 -0.49 -7.10 13.78
C HIS A 40 -0.93 -5.75 14.35
N ASP A 41 -0.04 -5.05 15.04
CA ASP A 41 -0.27 -3.72 15.59
C ASP A 41 -0.35 -2.66 14.49
N VAL A 42 0.51 -2.74 13.47
CA VAL A 42 0.46 -1.87 12.28
C VAL A 42 -0.87 -2.06 11.53
N ILE A 43 -1.27 -3.31 11.28
CA ILE A 43 -2.56 -3.64 10.64
C ILE A 43 -3.73 -3.02 11.42
N ARG A 44 -3.74 -3.19 12.74
CA ARG A 44 -4.79 -2.66 13.61
C ARG A 44 -4.83 -1.13 13.60
N GLY A 45 -3.66 -0.49 13.64
CA GLY A 45 -3.54 0.97 13.55
C GLY A 45 -4.10 1.51 12.24
N ILE A 46 -3.79 0.86 11.11
CA ILE A 46 -4.31 1.22 9.79
C ILE A 46 -5.83 1.10 9.75
N HIS A 47 -6.41 -0.02 10.21
CA HIS A 47 -7.86 -0.18 10.25
C HIS A 47 -8.54 0.87 11.12
N THR A 48 -7.99 1.15 12.31
CA THR A 48 -8.53 2.15 13.22
C THR A 48 -8.52 3.54 12.59
N MET A 49 -7.39 3.91 11.97
CA MET A 49 -7.23 5.19 11.29
C MET A 49 -8.20 5.33 10.11
N LEU A 50 -8.23 4.35 9.19
CA LEU A 50 -9.11 4.41 8.02
C LEU A 50 -10.59 4.41 8.40
N GLY A 51 -10.97 3.65 9.44
CA GLY A 51 -12.32 3.70 10.02
C GLY A 51 -12.67 5.08 10.57
N GLY A 52 -11.75 5.71 11.30
CA GLY A 52 -11.94 7.08 11.81
C GLY A 52 -12.04 8.14 10.71
N LEU A 53 -11.41 7.89 9.55
CA LEU A 53 -11.50 8.77 8.37
C LEU A 53 -12.69 8.45 7.45
N GLY A 54 -13.44 7.36 7.70
CA GLY A 54 -14.51 6.90 6.81
C GLY A 54 -14.02 6.43 5.44
N LEU A 55 -12.76 5.98 5.34
CA LEU A 55 -12.15 5.56 4.08
C LEU A 55 -12.27 4.05 3.89
N VAL A 56 -12.92 3.67 2.79
CA VAL A 56 -13.06 2.27 2.35
C VAL A 56 -12.01 1.88 1.32
N TYR A 57 -11.26 2.87 0.83
CA TYR A 57 -10.15 2.73 -0.10
C TYR A 57 -9.07 3.76 0.26
N ALA A 58 -7.81 3.35 0.19
CA ALA A 58 -6.66 4.25 0.29
C ALA A 58 -5.39 3.58 -0.25
N ALA A 59 -4.52 4.38 -0.87
CA ALA A 59 -3.11 4.05 -0.99
C ALA A 59 -2.37 4.64 0.22
N LEU A 60 -1.56 3.83 0.88
CA LEU A 60 -0.80 4.16 2.08
C LEU A 60 0.68 4.03 1.78
N ASP A 61 1.44 5.07 2.09
CA ASP A 61 2.90 5.04 2.01
C ASP A 61 3.46 4.89 3.41
N LEU A 62 4.23 3.82 3.61
CA LEU A 62 4.99 3.58 4.82
C LEU A 62 6.48 3.48 4.47
N ILE A 63 7.32 3.96 5.36
CA ILE A 63 8.75 3.64 5.36
C ILE A 63 9.07 2.78 6.58
N VAL A 64 10.04 1.89 6.43
CA VAL A 64 10.49 0.98 7.49
C VAL A 64 11.95 1.30 7.77
N ASP A 65 12.29 1.53 9.03
CA ASP A 65 13.68 1.74 9.43
C ASP A 65 14.46 0.41 9.56
N SER A 66 15.74 0.49 9.92
CA SER A 66 16.60 -0.69 10.10
C SER A 66 16.18 -1.60 11.25
N ASP A 67 15.39 -1.10 12.20
CA ASP A 67 14.91 -1.83 13.37
C ASP A 67 13.53 -2.46 13.11
N GLY A 68 12.94 -2.23 11.92
CA GLY A 68 11.62 -2.73 11.54
C GLY A 68 10.46 -1.83 11.96
N THR A 69 10.74 -0.63 12.47
CA THR A 69 9.71 0.34 12.86
C THR A 69 9.06 0.92 11.61
N HIS A 70 7.72 0.89 11.56
CA HIS A 70 6.94 1.42 10.45
C HIS A 70 6.51 2.86 10.72
N TYR A 71 6.79 3.75 9.78
CA TYR A 71 6.37 5.15 9.82
C TYR A 71 5.41 5.43 8.68
N LEU A 72 4.20 5.89 9.00
CA LEU A 72 3.22 6.33 8.01
C LEU A 72 3.61 7.71 7.46
N ILE A 73 3.68 7.84 6.14
CA ILE A 73 4.08 9.07 5.45
C ILE A 73 2.90 9.75 4.76
N ASP A 74 2.04 8.96 4.11
CA ASP A 74 0.88 9.50 3.38
C ASP A 74 -0.31 8.54 3.41
N VAL A 75 -1.51 9.12 3.33
CA VAL A 75 -2.80 8.43 3.19
C VAL A 75 -3.55 9.09 2.03
N ASN A 76 -3.50 8.45 0.86
CA ASN A 76 -4.08 9.00 -0.35
C ASN A 76 -5.37 8.26 -0.74
N PRO A 77 -6.57 8.87 -0.55
CA PRO A 77 -7.86 8.26 -0.89
C PRO A 77 -8.10 8.14 -2.41
N GLY A 78 -7.27 8.76 -3.25
CA GLY A 78 -7.32 8.66 -4.72
C GLY A 78 -6.02 8.09 -5.32
N GLY A 79 -5.16 7.50 -4.50
CA GLY A 79 -3.82 7.08 -4.92
C GLY A 79 -3.85 5.98 -5.99
N GLN A 80 -2.85 6.00 -6.88
CA GLN A 80 -2.73 5.03 -7.96
C GLN A 80 -2.13 3.71 -7.46
N TRP A 81 -2.75 2.59 -7.80
CA TRP A 81 -2.36 1.24 -7.38
C TRP A 81 -1.98 0.33 -8.55
N ALA A 82 -2.45 0.65 -9.76
CA ALA A 82 -2.39 -0.23 -10.91
C ALA A 82 -0.97 -0.42 -11.48
N TRP A 83 0.04 0.32 -11.01
CA TRP A 83 1.42 0.20 -11.52
C TRP A 83 2.22 -0.93 -10.85
N ILE A 84 1.69 -1.56 -9.80
CA ILE A 84 2.30 -2.73 -9.15
C ILE A 84 1.66 -4.01 -9.67
N ASP A 85 2.37 -4.74 -10.54
CA ASP A 85 1.86 -5.97 -11.19
C ASP A 85 1.38 -7.02 -10.19
N LEU A 86 2.14 -7.24 -9.10
CA LEU A 86 1.90 -8.29 -8.11
C LEU A 86 0.51 -8.24 -7.45
N THR A 87 -0.03 -7.04 -7.26
CA THR A 87 -1.30 -6.84 -6.55
C THR A 87 -2.40 -6.33 -7.47
N ARG A 88 -2.10 -5.98 -8.73
CA ARG A 88 -3.04 -5.35 -9.66
C ARG A 88 -4.33 -6.15 -9.79
N GLU A 89 -4.25 -7.44 -10.10
CA GLU A 89 -5.43 -8.28 -10.30
C GLU A 89 -6.28 -8.39 -9.02
N SER A 90 -5.64 -8.66 -7.88
CA SER A 90 -6.32 -8.79 -6.59
C SER A 90 -7.01 -7.49 -6.15
N ILE A 91 -6.38 -6.33 -6.36
CA ILE A 91 -6.98 -5.02 -6.08
C ILE A 91 -8.14 -4.75 -7.04
N THR A 92 -8.00 -5.11 -8.31
CA THR A 92 -9.06 -4.96 -9.32
C THR A 92 -10.33 -5.71 -8.89
N HIS A 93 -10.19 -6.97 -8.48
CA HIS A 93 -11.30 -7.76 -7.98
C HIS A 93 -11.88 -7.21 -6.69
N ALA A 94 -11.04 -6.78 -5.74
CA ALA A 94 -11.52 -6.19 -4.49
C ALA A 94 -12.31 -4.88 -4.72
N LEU A 95 -11.88 -4.05 -5.68
CA LEU A 95 -12.60 -2.84 -6.06
C LEU A 95 -13.92 -3.16 -6.76
N ALA A 96 -13.92 -4.13 -7.69
CA ALA A 96 -15.14 -4.57 -8.35
C ALA A 96 -16.15 -5.13 -7.34
N ASP A 97 -15.71 -5.98 -6.42
CA ASP A 97 -16.52 -6.51 -5.31
C ASP A 97 -17.11 -5.37 -4.46
N LEU A 98 -16.29 -4.39 -4.08
CA LEU A 98 -16.73 -3.25 -3.28
C LEU A 98 -17.79 -2.42 -4.01
N LEU A 99 -17.61 -2.16 -5.30
CA LEU A 99 -18.55 -1.36 -6.09
C LEU A 99 -19.86 -2.11 -6.35
N GLU A 100 -19.81 -3.44 -6.52
CA GLU A 100 -20.99 -4.27 -6.74
C GLU A 100 -21.79 -4.48 -5.43
N LYS A 101 -21.10 -4.74 -4.31
CA LYS A 101 -21.71 -5.23 -3.07
C LYS A 101 -21.80 -4.17 -1.96
N GLY A 102 -21.09 -3.06 -2.11
CA GLY A 102 -20.96 -2.03 -1.09
C GLY A 102 -20.06 -2.45 0.08
N THR A 103 -19.99 -1.59 1.10
CA THR A 103 -19.46 -1.95 2.42
C THR A 103 -20.60 -2.47 3.29
N LEU A 104 -20.41 -3.65 3.89
CA LEU A 104 -21.33 -4.19 4.91
C LEU A 104 -21.41 -3.27 6.13
#